data_AF-A0A2V6KJ44-F1
#
_entry.id   AF-A0A2V6KJ44-F1
#
_cell.length_a   1.000
_cell.length_b   1.000
_cell.length_c   1.000
_cell.angle_alpha   90.00
_cell.angle_beta   90.00
_cell.angle_gamma   90.00
#
_symmetry.space_group_name_H-M   'P 1'
#
loop_
_entity.id
_entity.type
_entity.pdbx_description
1 polymer ?
#
loop_
_entity_poly.entity_id
_entity_poly.type
_entity_poly.pdbx_seq_one_letter_code
_entity_poly.pdbx_strand_id
1 'polypeptide(L)'
;MSLNTVLALGAGMFSAALATAAACRKQRSLATWCFSAGMTIFALESLFGAIGNDALVPEKAAFWQTLALMAKSFFPGVWLLFSVTYSRANYRDFVVRSQWLLLGAFSIPLLSLAVFYGPLLYPVTYDPPGHGWGLRLSDAAKILNVLILVSTILILTNIERTFRAAVGTMRWRIKFLVLGLGIVFGARIYTGSQALLFSDYGSSQLSIETAGLLVGCALVAVAYVRTGFSEIDVYPSRTVLQ
;
A
#
# COMPACT_ATOMS: atom_id res chain seq x y z
N MET A 1 -9.04 -23.47 7.29
CA MET A 1 -8.84 -22.17 6.61
C MET A 1 -10.08 -21.33 6.81
N SER A 2 -9.96 -20.17 7.44
CA SER A 2 -11.05 -19.22 7.60
C SER A 2 -11.40 -18.54 6.26
N LEU A 3 -12.62 -18.02 6.11
CA LEU A 3 -13.04 -17.26 4.92
C LEU A 3 -12.09 -16.08 4.65
N ASN A 4 -11.61 -15.44 5.71
CA ASN A 4 -10.65 -14.33 5.63
C ASN A 4 -9.33 -14.75 5.00
N THR A 5 -8.80 -15.93 5.35
CA THR A 5 -7.57 -16.47 4.75
C THR A 5 -7.73 -16.71 3.24
N VAL A 6 -8.88 -17.25 2.81
CA VAL A 6 -9.15 -17.49 1.38
C VAL A 6 -9.25 -16.16 0.61
N LEU A 7 -9.95 -15.17 1.16
CA LEU A 7 -10.04 -13.84 0.56
C LEU A 7 -8.67 -13.16 0.48
N ALA A 8 -7.83 -13.30 1.52
CA ALA A 8 -6.49 -12.72 1.56
C ALA A 8 -5.56 -13.37 0.52
N LEU A 9 -5.65 -14.69 0.35
CA LEU A 9 -4.92 -15.39 -0.71
C LEU A 9 -5.39 -14.95 -2.11
N GLY A 10 -6.71 -14.80 -2.30
CA GLY A 10 -7.28 -14.27 -3.55
C GLY A 10 -6.77 -12.85 -3.88
N ALA A 11 -6.78 -11.97 -2.88
CA ALA A 11 -6.27 -10.60 -3.02
C ALA A 11 -4.76 -10.57 -3.32
N GLY A 12 -3.99 -11.43 -2.67
CA GLY A 12 -2.55 -11.59 -2.89
C GLY A 12 -2.23 -12.09 -4.30
N MET A 13 -2.95 -13.12 -4.78
CA MET A 13 -2.79 -13.63 -6.14
C MET A 13 -3.17 -12.59 -7.19
N PHE A 14 -4.23 -11.82 -6.96
CA PHE A 14 -4.69 -10.82 -7.90
C PHE A 14 -3.76 -9.60 -7.99
N SER A 15 -3.22 -9.15 -6.85
CA SER A 15 -2.18 -8.12 -6.82
C SER A 15 -0.88 -8.60 -7.47
N ALA A 16 -0.47 -9.85 -7.25
CA ALA A 16 0.68 -10.46 -7.92
C ALA A 16 0.47 -10.55 -9.45
N ALA A 17 -0.72 -10.93 -9.90
CA ALA A 17 -1.07 -10.96 -11.32
C ALA A 17 -1.01 -9.57 -11.98
N LEU A 18 -1.45 -8.52 -11.28
CA LEU A 18 -1.31 -7.14 -11.75
C LEU A 18 0.15 -6.68 -11.78
N ALA A 19 0.95 -7.08 -10.79
CA ALA A 19 2.37 -6.77 -10.74
C ALA A 19 3.15 -7.40 -11.91
N THR A 20 2.87 -8.66 -12.24
CA THR A 20 3.48 -9.37 -13.37
C THR A 20 2.99 -8.82 -14.69
N ALA A 21 1.69 -8.54 -14.83
CA ALA A 21 1.13 -7.90 -16.01
C ALA A 21 1.82 -6.55 -16.30
N ALA A 22 2.07 -5.74 -15.27
CA ALA A 22 2.81 -4.49 -15.41
C ALA A 22 4.28 -4.71 -15.80
N ALA A 23 4.97 -5.70 -15.21
CA ALA A 23 6.38 -5.99 -15.49
C ALA A 23 6.64 -6.58 -16.90
N CYS A 24 5.69 -7.35 -17.42
CA CYS A 24 5.78 -7.99 -18.74
C CYS A 24 5.51 -7.03 -19.92
N ARG A 25 5.26 -5.74 -19.65
CA ARG A 25 5.01 -4.76 -20.71
C ARG A 25 6.26 -4.37 -21.50
N LYS A 26 6.01 -4.09 -22.79
CA LYS A 26 7.02 -3.72 -23.80
C LYS A 26 7.58 -2.31 -23.62
N GLN A 27 6.81 -1.37 -23.06
CA GLN A 27 7.27 -0.02 -22.67
C GLN A 27 7.39 0.06 -21.16
N ARG A 28 8.63 0.12 -20.66
CA ARG A 28 8.95 0.13 -19.24
C ARG A 28 9.33 1.54 -18.80
N SER A 29 8.41 2.22 -18.13
CA SER A 29 8.70 3.47 -17.44
C SER A 29 9.00 3.24 -15.95
N LEU A 30 9.65 4.20 -15.30
CA LEU A 30 9.92 4.14 -13.86
C LEU A 30 8.63 4.00 -13.04
N ALA A 31 7.54 4.66 -13.44
CA ALA A 31 6.25 4.54 -12.78
C ALA A 31 5.68 3.11 -12.89
N THR A 32 5.87 2.44 -14.03
CA THR A 32 5.44 1.05 -14.22
C THR A 32 6.20 0.09 -13.29
N TRP A 33 7.50 0.31 -13.11
CA TRP A 33 8.32 -0.45 -12.14
C TRP A 33 7.90 -0.17 -10.69
N CYS A 34 7.68 1.08 -10.32
CA CYS A 34 7.23 1.43 -8.97
C CYS A 34 5.84 0.86 -8.67
N PHE A 35 4.93 0.88 -9.65
CA PHE A 35 3.62 0.27 -9.54
C PHE A 35 3.71 -1.25 -9.35
N SER A 36 4.55 -1.92 -10.15
CA SER A 36 4.79 -3.36 -10.02
C SER A 36 5.34 -3.70 -8.64
N ALA A 37 6.36 -2.97 -8.18
CA ALA A 37 6.93 -3.14 -6.84
C ALA A 37 5.91 -2.85 -5.72
N GLY A 38 5.05 -1.85 -5.89
CA GLY A 38 3.99 -1.53 -4.93
C GLY A 38 2.96 -2.65 -4.82
N MET A 39 2.60 -3.27 -5.95
CA MET A 39 1.67 -4.40 -6.01
C MET A 39 2.28 -5.69 -5.46
N THR A 40 3.59 -5.95 -5.65
CA THR A 40 4.25 -7.11 -5.04
C THR A 40 4.31 -6.98 -3.52
N ILE A 41 4.52 -5.77 -2.98
CA ILE A 41 4.46 -5.52 -1.54
C ILE A 41 3.07 -5.87 -0.99
N PHE A 42 1.99 -5.45 -1.66
CA PHE A 42 0.63 -5.85 -1.25
C PHE A 42 0.39 -7.35 -1.31
N ALA A 43 0.94 -8.04 -2.32
CA ALA A 43 0.84 -9.49 -2.41
C ALA A 43 1.53 -10.18 -1.22
N LEU A 44 2.76 -9.77 -0.90
CA LEU A 44 3.52 -10.31 0.24
C LEU A 44 2.83 -10.04 1.58
N GLU A 45 2.32 -8.82 1.76
CA GLU A 45 1.57 -8.45 2.96
C GLU A 45 0.31 -9.32 3.14
N SER A 46 -0.45 -9.52 2.06
CA SER A 46 -1.66 -10.35 2.09
C SER A 46 -1.33 -11.82 2.40
N LEU A 47 -0.21 -12.33 1.88
CA LEU A 47 0.29 -13.67 2.19
C LEU A 47 0.68 -13.83 3.66
N PHE A 48 1.48 -12.90 4.20
CA PHE A 48 1.88 -12.93 5.60
C PHE A 48 0.69 -12.76 6.55
N GLY A 49 -0.26 -11.88 6.20
CA GLY A 49 -1.51 -11.71 6.94
C GLY A 49 -2.36 -12.98 6.95
N ALA A 50 -2.47 -13.67 5.81
CA ALA A 50 -3.20 -14.94 5.70
C ALA A 50 -2.59 -16.04 6.57
N ILE A 51 -1.26 -16.21 6.52
CA ILE A 51 -0.54 -17.22 7.32
C ILE A 51 -0.64 -16.88 8.82
N GLY A 52 -0.53 -15.60 9.18
CA GLY A 52 -0.68 -15.15 10.57
C GLY A 52 -2.08 -15.37 11.14
N ASN A 53 -3.14 -15.34 10.31
CA ASN A 53 -4.52 -15.57 10.76
C ASN A 53 -4.83 -17.06 10.96
N ASP A 54 -4.24 -17.95 10.17
CA ASP A 54 -4.46 -19.41 10.27
C ASP A 54 -3.58 -20.06 11.36
N ALA A 55 -2.65 -19.30 11.97
CA ALA A 55 -1.77 -19.78 13.01
C ALA A 55 -2.53 -19.99 14.35
N LEU A 56 -2.66 -21.26 14.75
CA LEU A 56 -3.30 -21.69 16.00
C LEU A 56 -2.49 -21.31 17.26
N VAL A 57 -1.20 -21.03 17.10
CA VAL A 57 -0.28 -20.69 18.20
C VAL A 57 -0.05 -19.17 18.20
N PRO A 58 -0.33 -18.46 19.31
CA PRO A 58 -0.28 -16.99 19.36
C PRO A 58 1.12 -16.44 19.09
N GLU A 59 2.19 -17.15 19.50
CA GLU A 59 3.57 -16.75 19.21
C GLU A 59 3.90 -16.79 17.71
N LYS A 60 3.41 -17.83 17.01
CA LYS A 60 3.58 -17.93 15.55
C LYS A 60 2.76 -16.87 14.83
N ALA A 61 1.54 -16.59 15.28
CA ALA A 61 0.71 -15.52 14.74
C ALA A 61 1.40 -14.15 14.89
N ALA A 62 1.95 -13.86 16.08
CA ALA A 62 2.68 -12.62 16.33
C ALA A 62 3.92 -12.48 15.43
N PHE A 63 4.65 -13.57 15.17
CA PHE A 63 5.79 -13.56 14.25
C PHE A 63 5.39 -13.22 12.81
N TRP A 64 4.38 -13.90 12.26
CA TRP A 64 3.92 -13.66 10.89
C TRP A 64 3.30 -12.26 10.72
N GLN A 65 2.60 -11.77 11.73
CA GLN A 65 2.08 -10.40 11.71
C GLN A 65 3.18 -9.35 11.87
N THR A 66 4.24 -9.64 12.63
CA THR A 66 5.43 -8.78 12.69
C THR A 66 6.08 -8.70 11.30
N LEU A 67 6.18 -9.84 10.60
CA LEU A 67 6.67 -9.88 9.23
C LEU A 67 5.75 -9.12 8.25
N ALA A 68 4.43 -9.20 8.42
CA ALA A 68 3.47 -8.41 7.66
C ALA A 68 3.63 -6.91 7.91
N LEU A 69 3.84 -6.49 9.16
CA LEU A 69 4.10 -5.11 9.53
C LEU A 69 5.45 -4.60 8.96
N MET A 70 6.45 -5.48 8.91
CA MET A 70 7.72 -5.22 8.24
C MET A 70 7.51 -4.96 6.74
N ALA A 71 6.73 -5.81 6.07
CA ALA A 71 6.37 -5.63 4.67
C ALA A 71 5.60 -4.31 4.45
N LYS A 72 4.65 -3.98 5.35
CA LYS A 72 3.95 -2.68 5.40
C LYS A 72 4.89 -1.48 5.57
N SER A 73 6.12 -1.67 6.05
CA SER A 73 7.08 -0.57 6.24
C SER A 73 7.82 -0.18 4.96
N PHE A 74 7.93 -1.08 3.98
CA PHE A 74 8.51 -0.77 2.66
C PHE A 74 7.52 -0.04 1.73
N PHE A 75 6.24 -0.15 2.04
CA PHE A 75 5.14 0.41 1.27
C PHE A 75 5.23 1.94 1.02
N PRO A 76 5.51 2.80 2.02
CA PRO A 76 5.55 4.25 1.85
C PRO A 76 6.51 4.73 0.76
N GLY A 77 7.74 4.20 0.73
CA GLY A 77 8.77 4.65 -0.19
C GLY A 77 8.41 4.36 -1.65
N VAL A 78 7.97 3.14 -1.92
CA VAL A 78 7.64 2.68 -3.28
C VAL A 78 6.41 3.39 -3.83
N TRP A 79 5.36 3.55 -3.02
CA TRP A 79 4.12 4.19 -3.45
C TRP A 79 4.21 5.72 -3.52
N LEU A 80 5.02 6.37 -2.68
CA LEU A 80 5.33 7.79 -2.84
C LEU A 80 6.14 8.03 -4.11
N LEU A 81 7.13 7.19 -4.41
CA LEU A 81 7.89 7.28 -5.65
C LEU A 81 7.00 7.10 -6.87
N PHE A 82 6.09 6.12 -6.84
CA PHE A 82 5.05 5.96 -7.86
C PHE A 82 4.20 7.24 -7.99
N SER A 83 3.72 7.78 -6.88
CA SER A 83 2.84 8.95 -6.88
C SER A 83 3.50 10.22 -7.45
N VAL A 84 4.82 10.37 -7.30
CA VAL A 84 5.59 11.51 -7.82
C VAL A 84 5.98 11.32 -9.28
N THR A 85 6.24 10.08 -9.69
CA THR A 85 6.66 9.75 -11.07
C THR A 85 5.49 9.61 -12.04
N TYR A 86 4.32 9.22 -11.55
CA TYR A 86 3.15 8.96 -12.39
C TYR A 86 2.61 10.23 -13.07
N SER A 87 2.45 10.14 -14.41
CA SER A 87 1.80 11.12 -15.31
C SER A 87 2.37 12.55 -15.26
N ARG A 88 3.67 12.73 -15.04
CA ARG A 88 4.36 14.04 -15.08
C ARG A 88 5.59 14.01 -15.97
N ALA A 89 5.61 14.84 -17.02
CA ALA A 89 6.73 14.93 -17.98
C ALA A 89 8.06 15.40 -17.34
N ASN A 90 8.03 16.25 -16.31
CA ASN A 90 9.20 16.66 -15.52
C ASN A 90 9.29 15.91 -14.18
N TYR A 91 9.29 14.57 -14.20
CA TYR A 91 9.39 13.77 -12.96
C TYR A 91 10.69 14.06 -12.18
N ARG A 92 11.80 14.38 -12.87
CA ARG A 92 13.11 14.61 -12.23
C ARG A 92 13.12 15.81 -11.27
N ASP A 93 12.57 16.94 -11.69
CA ASP A 93 12.54 18.17 -10.86
C ASP A 93 11.68 17.99 -9.60
N PHE A 94 10.57 17.25 -9.73
CA PHE A 94 9.70 16.93 -8.60
C PHE A 94 10.32 15.90 -7.65
N VAL A 95 11.05 14.91 -8.16
CA VAL A 95 11.80 13.95 -7.34
C VAL A 95 12.89 14.69 -6.54
N VAL A 96 13.63 15.60 -7.16
CA VAL A 96 14.64 16.42 -6.47
C VAL A 96 13.99 17.33 -5.43
N ARG A 97 12.85 17.97 -5.73
CA ARG A 97 12.14 18.80 -4.75
C ARG A 97 11.57 18.00 -3.58
N SER A 98 11.09 16.79 -3.85
CA SER A 98 10.51 15.87 -2.86
C SER A 98 11.55 14.91 -2.25
N GLN A 99 12.85 15.11 -2.51
CA GLN A 99 13.89 14.17 -2.11
C GLN A 99 13.91 13.94 -0.59
N TRP A 100 13.61 14.97 0.21
CA TRP A 100 13.53 14.87 1.66
C TRP A 100 12.35 14.02 2.14
N LEU A 101 11.20 14.12 1.47
CA LEU A 101 10.04 13.28 1.74
C LEU A 101 10.30 11.82 1.33
N LEU A 102 10.98 11.61 0.20
CA LEU A 102 11.38 10.27 -0.25
C LEU A 102 12.43 9.66 0.68
N LEU A 103 13.44 10.43 1.09
CA LEU A 103 14.44 10.00 2.07
C LEU A 103 13.77 9.64 3.39
N GLY A 104 12.84 10.47 3.88
CA GLY A 104 12.06 10.17 5.07
C GLY A 104 11.27 8.87 4.92
N ALA A 105 10.57 8.69 3.79
CA ALA A 105 9.76 7.50 3.53
C ALA A 105 10.61 6.22 3.38
N PHE A 106 11.80 6.31 2.78
CA PHE A 106 12.75 5.19 2.69
C PHE A 106 13.49 4.94 4.02
N SER A 107 13.53 5.92 4.91
CA SER A 107 14.08 5.75 6.26
C SER A 107 13.13 4.95 7.16
N ILE A 108 11.82 4.94 6.90
CA ILE A 108 10.82 4.17 7.66
C ILE A 108 11.16 2.66 7.71
N PRO A 109 11.38 1.95 6.58
CA PRO A 109 11.75 0.53 6.61
C PRO A 109 13.13 0.28 7.22
N LEU A 110 14.08 1.23 7.10
CA LEU A 110 15.39 1.13 7.76
C LEU A 110 15.26 1.20 9.28
N LEU A 111 14.43 2.12 9.79
CA LEU A 111 14.12 2.25 11.21
C LEU A 111 13.38 1.01 11.73
N SER A 112 12.44 0.46 10.97
CA SER A 112 11.74 -0.77 11.37
C SER A 112 12.69 -1.97 11.46
N LEU A 113 13.70 -2.03 10.58
CA LEU A 113 14.73 -3.07 10.61
C LEU A 113 15.68 -2.94 11.81
N ALA A 114 16.00 -1.72 12.23
CA ALA A 114 16.82 -1.47 13.41
C ALA A 114 16.11 -1.86 14.73
N VAL A 115 14.77 -1.75 14.76
CA VAL A 115 13.93 -2.12 15.92
C VAL A 115 13.65 -3.63 15.98
N PHE A 116 14.02 -4.39 14.95
CA PHE A 116 13.74 -5.83 14.79
C PHE A 116 14.31 -6.73 15.90
N TYR A 117 15.17 -6.21 16.78
CA TYR A 117 15.66 -6.95 17.95
C TYR A 117 14.61 -7.13 19.07
N GLY A 118 13.44 -6.48 18.98
CA GLY A 118 12.32 -6.66 19.91
C GLY A 118 11.03 -7.10 19.22
N PRO A 119 10.16 -7.90 19.87
CA PRO A 119 8.86 -8.26 19.33
C PRO A 119 7.97 -7.01 19.18
N LEU A 120 7.58 -6.68 17.94
CA LEU A 120 6.73 -5.53 17.63
C LEU A 120 5.27 -5.73 18.06
N LEU A 121 4.85 -6.98 18.23
CA LEU A 121 3.53 -7.38 18.70
C LEU A 121 3.70 -8.33 19.88
N TYR A 122 2.98 -8.04 20.96
CA TYR A 122 2.95 -8.91 22.13
C TYR A 122 1.62 -9.69 22.15
N PRO A 123 1.65 -11.02 22.31
CA PRO A 123 0.42 -11.78 22.53
C PRO A 123 -0.15 -11.37 23.88
N VAL A 124 -1.42 -10.98 23.90
CA VAL A 124 -2.16 -10.68 25.13
C VAL A 124 -3.33 -11.65 25.23
N THR A 125 -3.41 -12.36 26.35
CA THR A 125 -4.58 -13.17 26.71
C THR A 125 -5.65 -12.27 27.31
N TYR A 126 -6.88 -12.33 26.78
CA TYR A 126 -8.00 -11.64 27.40
C TYR A 126 -8.48 -12.44 28.61
N ASP A 127 -8.60 -11.78 29.77
CA ASP A 127 -9.23 -12.36 30.95
C ASP A 127 -10.77 -12.44 30.77
N PRO A 128 -11.46 -13.37 31.46
CA PRO A 128 -12.91 -13.57 31.32
C PRO A 128 -13.70 -12.28 31.53
N PRO A 129 -14.77 -12.01 30.75
CA PRO A 129 -15.60 -12.97 30.00
C PRO A 129 -15.24 -13.16 28.52
N GLY A 130 -14.23 -12.48 27.98
CA GLY A 130 -13.79 -12.63 26.60
C GLY A 130 -12.86 -13.82 26.41
N HIS A 131 -13.38 -14.99 26.04
CA HIS A 131 -12.53 -16.12 25.66
C HIS A 131 -11.83 -15.80 24.33
N GLY A 132 -10.56 -15.40 24.37
CA GLY A 132 -9.77 -15.10 23.17
C GLY A 132 -8.35 -14.64 23.48
N TRP A 133 -7.51 -14.66 22.45
CA TRP A 133 -6.18 -14.03 22.46
C TRP A 133 -6.19 -12.86 21.46
N GLY A 134 -5.54 -11.77 21.84
CA GLY A 134 -5.37 -10.56 21.02
C GLY A 134 -3.89 -10.26 20.80
N LEU A 135 -3.61 -9.37 19.86
CA LEU A 135 -2.24 -8.97 19.52
C LEU A 135 -2.12 -7.49 19.78
N ARG A 136 -1.42 -7.15 20.87
CA ARG A 136 -1.28 -5.76 21.28
C ARG A 136 -0.06 -5.14 20.60
N LEU A 137 -0.26 -3.95 20.03
CA LEU A 137 0.83 -3.20 19.42
C LEU A 137 1.79 -2.66 20.48
N SER A 138 3.09 -2.92 20.27
CA SER A 138 4.15 -2.22 20.97
C SER A 138 4.14 -0.72 20.65
N ASP A 139 4.75 0.09 21.51
CA ASP A 139 4.85 1.54 21.27
C ASP A 139 5.65 1.85 19.99
N ALA A 140 6.65 1.03 19.67
CA ALA A 140 7.36 1.12 18.38
C ALA A 140 6.44 0.82 17.19
N ALA A 141 5.59 -0.21 17.27
CA ALA A 141 4.62 -0.52 16.22
C ALA A 141 3.56 0.59 16.05
N LYS A 142 3.19 1.28 17.13
CA LYS A 142 2.31 2.46 17.06
C LYS A 142 2.96 3.62 16.30
N ILE A 143 4.20 3.98 16.64
CA ILE A 143 4.95 5.04 15.94
C ILE A 143 5.06 4.71 14.45
N LEU A 144 5.41 3.46 14.13
CA LEU A 144 5.51 2.97 12.76
C LEU A 144 4.17 3.07 12.01
N ASN A 145 3.06 2.70 12.64
CA ASN A 145 1.73 2.86 12.04
C ASN A 145 1.37 4.33 11.81
N VAL A 146 1.73 5.24 12.71
CA VAL A 146 1.53 6.69 12.50
C VAL A 146 2.32 7.14 11.25
N LEU A 147 3.58 6.73 11.11
CA LEU A 147 4.41 7.08 9.95
C LEU A 147 3.83 6.53 8.64
N ILE A 148 3.33 5.28 8.65
CA ILE A 148 2.66 4.67 7.49
C ILE A 148 1.36 5.42 7.16
N LEU A 149 0.58 5.82 8.17
CA LEU A 149 -0.68 6.54 7.99
C LEU A 149 -0.42 7.92 7.35
N VAL A 150 0.53 8.69 7.88
CA VAL A 150 0.95 9.98 7.31
C VAL A 150 1.42 9.79 5.86
N SER A 151 2.22 8.76 5.60
CA SER A 151 2.70 8.47 4.24
C SER A 151 1.55 8.14 3.28
N THR A 152 0.56 7.38 3.74
CA THR A 152 -0.62 7.02 2.94
C THR A 152 -1.45 8.26 2.58
N ILE A 153 -1.61 9.19 3.52
CA ILE A 153 -2.28 10.48 3.27
C ILE A 153 -1.50 11.30 2.23
N LEU A 154 -0.16 11.34 2.33
CA LEU A 154 0.68 12.06 1.37
C LEU A 154 0.60 11.45 -0.03
N ILE A 155 0.58 10.12 -0.15
CA ILE A 155 0.38 9.41 -1.42
C ILE A 155 -0.98 9.81 -2.02
N LEU A 156 -2.05 9.71 -1.24
CA LEU A 156 -3.39 10.02 -1.72
C LEU A 156 -3.52 11.49 -2.16
N THR A 157 -2.96 12.41 -1.38
CA THR A 157 -2.95 13.85 -1.69
C THR A 157 -2.22 14.12 -3.01
N ASN A 158 -1.09 13.45 -3.24
CA ASN A 158 -0.35 13.62 -4.50
C ASN A 158 -1.10 13.04 -5.69
N ILE A 159 -1.69 11.85 -5.56
CA ILE A 159 -2.54 11.25 -6.61
C ILE A 159 -3.75 12.14 -6.90
N GLU A 160 -4.40 12.68 -5.87
CA GLU A 160 -5.54 13.58 -6.02
C GLU A 160 -5.15 14.90 -6.73
N ARG A 161 -3.99 15.48 -6.39
CA ARG A 161 -3.45 16.65 -7.11
C ARG A 161 -3.22 16.32 -8.59
N THR A 162 -2.65 15.15 -8.89
CA THR A 162 -2.46 14.68 -10.26
C THR A 162 -3.80 14.49 -11.00
N PHE A 163 -4.83 13.97 -10.33
CA PHE A 163 -6.17 13.85 -10.90
C PHE A 163 -6.84 15.21 -11.16
N ARG A 164 -6.70 16.18 -10.24
CA ARG A 164 -7.22 17.55 -10.41
C ARG A 164 -6.53 18.31 -11.54
N ALA A 165 -5.23 18.08 -11.75
CA ALA A 165 -4.46 18.71 -12.81
C ALA A 165 -4.72 18.08 -14.20
N ALA A 166 -5.23 16.86 -14.26
CA ALA A 166 -5.54 16.19 -15.52
C ALA A 166 -6.83 16.74 -16.16
N VAL A 167 -6.78 17.07 -17.44
CA VAL A 167 -7.90 17.62 -18.21
C VAL A 167 -8.25 16.72 -19.39
N GLY A 168 -9.52 16.74 -19.82
CA GLY A 168 -9.99 16.06 -21.03
C GLY A 168 -9.87 14.54 -20.99
N THR A 169 -9.34 13.95 -22.06
CA THR A 169 -9.21 12.49 -22.23
C THR A 169 -8.27 11.86 -21.20
N MET A 170 -7.29 12.60 -20.68
CA MET A 170 -6.37 12.12 -19.63
C MET A 170 -7.10 11.85 -18.32
N ARG A 171 -8.01 12.74 -17.90
CA ARG A 171 -8.80 12.58 -16.67
C ARG A 171 -9.67 11.33 -16.70
N TRP A 172 -10.28 11.06 -17.86
CA TRP A 172 -11.12 9.88 -18.04
C TRP A 172 -10.32 8.57 -18.03
N ARG A 173 -9.10 8.59 -18.58
CA ARG A 173 -8.21 7.42 -18.60
C ARG A 173 -7.71 7.05 -17.20
N ILE A 174 -7.23 8.02 -16.41
CA ILE A 174 -6.66 7.75 -15.09
C ILE A 174 -7.71 7.52 -13.99
N LYS A 175 -8.99 7.85 -14.23
CA LYS A 175 -10.06 7.82 -13.23
C LYS A 175 -10.15 6.49 -12.47
N PHE A 176 -10.11 5.36 -13.18
CA PHE A 176 -10.24 4.04 -12.55
C PHE A 176 -9.01 3.64 -11.74
N LEU A 177 -7.82 4.04 -12.19
CA LEU A 177 -6.59 3.84 -11.44
C LEU A 177 -6.62 4.64 -10.13
N VAL A 178 -6.95 5.93 -10.21
CA VAL A 178 -7.06 6.82 -9.05
C VAL A 178 -8.12 6.32 -8.07
N LEU A 179 -9.27 5.89 -8.57
CA LEU A 179 -10.36 5.37 -7.73
C LEU A 179 -9.97 4.04 -7.06
N GLY A 180 -9.34 3.12 -7.80
CA GLY A 180 -8.86 1.86 -7.25
C GLY A 180 -7.81 2.06 -6.15
N LEU A 181 -6.81 2.91 -6.40
CA LEU A 181 -5.81 3.28 -5.40
C LEU A 181 -6.43 4.02 -4.21
N GLY A 182 -7.40 4.88 -4.46
CA GLY A 182 -8.15 5.58 -3.41
C GLY A 182 -8.89 4.62 -2.47
N ILE A 183 -9.48 3.54 -3.00
CA ILE A 183 -10.12 2.51 -2.18
C ILE A 183 -9.10 1.72 -1.36
N VAL A 184 -7.99 1.29 -1.97
CA VAL A 184 -6.94 0.56 -1.24
C VAL A 184 -6.35 1.41 -0.11
N PHE A 185 -5.97 2.66 -0.40
CA PHE A 185 -5.42 3.57 0.60
C PHE A 185 -6.45 4.02 1.63
N GLY A 186 -7.72 4.20 1.21
CA GLY A 186 -8.81 4.53 2.13
C GLY A 186 -9.06 3.42 3.16
N ALA A 187 -9.10 2.16 2.71
CA ALA A 187 -9.22 1.00 3.61
C ALA A 187 -8.06 0.96 4.61
N ARG A 188 -6.83 1.25 4.16
CA ARG A 188 -5.62 1.30 5.02
C ARG A 188 -5.62 2.44 6.01
N ILE A 189 -6.11 3.62 5.63
CA ILE A 189 -6.27 4.75 6.57
C ILE A 189 -7.25 4.36 7.67
N TYR A 190 -8.37 3.72 7.30
CA TYR A 190 -9.36 3.24 8.27
C TYR A 190 -8.76 2.20 9.22
N THR A 191 -8.11 1.16 8.71
CA THR A 191 -7.54 0.09 9.55
C THR A 191 -6.35 0.56 10.37
N GLY A 192 -5.50 1.43 9.82
CA GLY A 192 -4.42 2.07 10.56
C GLY A 192 -4.93 2.94 11.71
N SER A 193 -6.01 3.68 11.50
CA SER A 193 -6.65 4.48 12.56
C SER A 193 -7.24 3.58 13.66
N GLN A 194 -7.90 2.49 13.28
CA GLN A 194 -8.46 1.50 14.21
C GLN A 194 -7.36 0.82 15.04
N ALA A 195 -6.25 0.43 14.41
CA ALA A 195 -5.11 -0.18 15.08
C ALA A 195 -4.47 0.76 16.12
N LEU A 196 -4.46 2.08 15.85
CA LEU A 196 -3.97 3.08 16.80
C LEU A 196 -4.94 3.33 17.96
N LEU A 197 -6.24 3.44 17.68
CA LEU A 197 -7.27 3.72 18.69
C LEU A 197 -7.44 2.56 19.68
N PHE A 198 -7.51 1.34 19.18
CA PHE A 198 -7.79 0.17 20.02
C PHE A 198 -6.52 -0.56 20.47
N SER A 199 -5.35 -0.21 19.91
CA SER A 199 -4.07 -0.89 20.16
C SER A 199 -4.11 -2.42 19.97
N ASP A 200 -5.15 -2.92 19.30
CA ASP A 200 -5.41 -4.33 19.07
C ASP A 200 -5.53 -4.57 17.57
N TYR A 201 -4.95 -5.68 17.11
CA TYR A 201 -4.98 -6.11 15.72
C TYR A 201 -5.88 -7.34 15.59
N GLY A 202 -7.16 -7.09 15.31
CA GLY A 202 -8.19 -8.12 15.18
C GLY A 202 -8.35 -8.66 13.76
N SER A 203 -9.10 -9.76 13.67
CA SER A 203 -9.47 -10.40 12.39
C SER A 203 -10.39 -9.53 11.51
N SER A 204 -11.14 -8.59 12.10
CA SER A 204 -12.05 -7.71 11.37
C SER A 204 -11.31 -6.63 10.57
N GLN A 205 -10.21 -6.09 11.09
CA GLN A 205 -9.36 -5.15 10.36
C GLN A 205 -8.76 -5.81 9.11
N LEU A 206 -8.30 -7.06 9.24
CA LEU A 206 -7.81 -7.86 8.11
C LEU A 206 -8.87 -8.00 7.01
N SER A 207 -10.12 -8.33 7.35
CA SER A 207 -11.20 -8.44 6.35
C SER A 207 -11.41 -7.15 5.55
N ILE A 208 -11.32 -5.99 6.20
CA ILE A 208 -11.52 -4.68 5.56
C ILE A 208 -10.34 -4.34 4.64
N GLU A 209 -9.10 -4.57 5.08
CA GLU A 209 -7.91 -4.38 4.22
C GLU A 209 -7.99 -5.28 2.98
N THR A 210 -8.40 -6.53 3.18
CA THR A 210 -8.50 -7.53 2.11
C THR A 210 -9.59 -7.18 1.10
N ALA A 211 -10.77 -6.78 1.57
CA ALA A 211 -11.87 -6.34 0.72
C ALA A 211 -11.50 -5.08 -0.06
N GLY A 212 -10.87 -4.10 0.60
CA GLY A 212 -10.36 -2.89 -0.06
C GLY A 212 -9.34 -3.20 -1.14
N LEU A 213 -8.42 -4.13 -0.87
CA LEU A 213 -7.41 -4.58 -1.85
C LEU A 213 -8.06 -5.27 -3.05
N LEU A 214 -9.03 -6.17 -2.85
CA LEU A 214 -9.74 -6.85 -3.94
C LEU A 214 -10.48 -5.85 -4.84
N VAL A 215 -11.28 -4.97 -4.25
CA VAL A 215 -12.05 -3.97 -5.00
C VAL A 215 -11.11 -3.00 -5.72
N GLY A 216 -10.05 -2.56 -5.05
CA GLY A 216 -9.03 -1.70 -5.64
C GLY A 216 -8.32 -2.35 -6.82
N CYS A 217 -7.83 -3.59 -6.66
CA CYS A 217 -7.22 -4.35 -7.74
C CYS A 217 -8.19 -4.56 -8.92
N ALA A 218 -9.48 -4.79 -8.67
CA ALA A 218 -10.46 -4.98 -9.75
C ALA A 218 -10.61 -3.71 -10.59
N LEU A 219 -10.69 -2.55 -9.94
CA LEU A 219 -10.75 -1.26 -10.63
C LEU A 219 -9.46 -0.94 -11.39
N VAL A 220 -8.30 -1.29 -10.81
CA VAL A 220 -7.00 -1.11 -11.47
C VAL A 220 -6.88 -2.04 -12.68
N ALA A 221 -7.38 -3.27 -12.60
CA ALA A 221 -7.47 -4.19 -13.73
C ALA A 221 -8.36 -3.63 -14.84
N VAL A 222 -9.54 -3.09 -14.49
CA VAL A 222 -10.42 -2.40 -15.46
C VAL A 222 -9.71 -1.21 -16.10
N ALA A 223 -8.98 -0.41 -15.32
CA ALA A 223 -8.17 0.69 -15.84
C ALA A 223 -7.14 0.19 -16.87
N TYR A 224 -6.47 -0.92 -16.55
CA TYR A 224 -5.46 -1.54 -17.40
C TYR A 224 -6.03 -2.06 -18.72
N VAL A 225 -7.15 -2.78 -18.69
CA VAL A 225 -7.82 -3.31 -19.89
C VAL A 225 -8.34 -2.17 -20.77
N ARG A 226 -8.92 -1.13 -20.16
CA ARG A 226 -9.56 -0.04 -20.91
C ARG A 226 -8.59 0.93 -21.56
N THR A 227 -7.51 1.28 -20.86
CA THR A 227 -6.61 2.38 -21.28
C THR A 227 -5.25 1.89 -21.71
N GLY A 228 -4.96 0.61 -21.46
CA GLY A 228 -3.68 0.03 -21.73
C GLY A 228 -2.54 0.80 -21.07
N PHE A 229 -2.73 1.44 -19.90
CA PHE A 229 -1.70 2.13 -19.09
C PHE A 229 -0.69 2.96 -19.92
N SER A 230 -1.13 3.53 -21.04
CA SER A 230 -0.26 4.25 -21.97
C SER A 230 0.03 5.63 -21.39
N GLU A 231 1.24 5.78 -20.81
CA GLU A 231 1.83 7.08 -20.54
C GLU A 231 2.05 7.78 -21.87
N ILE A 232 1.17 8.73 -22.18
CA ILE A 232 1.47 9.75 -23.18
C ILE A 232 2.05 10.90 -22.38
N ASP A 233 3.32 11.21 -22.64
CA ASP A 233 3.98 12.40 -22.14
C ASP A 233 3.10 13.61 -22.45
N VAL A 234 2.58 14.24 -21.39
CA VAL A 234 1.96 15.55 -21.51
C VAL A 234 3.09 16.50 -21.85
N TYR A 235 3.29 16.78 -23.14
CA TYR A 235 4.18 17.84 -23.60
C TYR A 235 3.49 19.17 -23.29
N PRO A 236 3.93 19.98 -22.31
CA PRO A 236 3.54 21.38 -22.32
C PRO A 236 4.20 21.97 -23.56
N SER A 237 3.39 22.38 -24.54
CA SER A 237 3.89 23.11 -25.70
C SER A 237 4.58 24.37 -25.21
N ARG A 238 5.92 24.35 -25.09
CA ARG A 238 6.72 25.56 -25.04
C ARG A 238 7.03 25.98 -26.47
N THR A 239 6.00 26.37 -27.19
CA THR A 239 6.15 27.29 -28.33
C THR A 239 5.87 28.69 -27.79
N VAL A 240 6.85 29.25 -27.09
CA VAL A 240 7.00 30.71 -27.08
C VAL A 240 7.94 30.99 -28.24
N LEU A 241 7.35 31.42 -29.36
CA LEU A 241 8.06 32.05 -30.46
C LEU A 241 8.77 33.29 -29.90
N GLN A 242 10.09 33.30 -29.94
CA GLN A 242 10.89 34.52 -30.08
C GLN A 242 12.01 34.22 -31.08
#